data_AF-A0A950T144-F1
#
_entry.id   AF-A0A950T144-F1
#
_cell.length_a   1.000
_cell.length_b   1.000
_cell.length_c   1.000
_cell.angle_alpha   90.00
_cell.angle_beta   90.00
_cell.angle_gamma   90.00
#
_symmetry.space_group_name_H-M   'P 1'
#
loop_
_entity.id
_entity.type
_entity.pdbx_description
1 polymer ?
#
loop_
_entity_poly.entity_id
_entity_poly.type
_entity_poly.pdbx_seq_one_letter_code
_entity_poly.pdbx_strand_id
1 'polypeptide(L)'
;METTPVSGRNQNADELLAAIKKYQEALQVLEQTLVRRATEQYAIEQQYNSLVKLARDGIEFVCRCQVGDVISEDWVAKRDELLARAHEIVSGTAAGS
;
A
#
# COMPACT_ATOMS: atom_id res chain seq x y z
N MET A 1 -45.21 53.31 4.73
CA MET A 1 -43.76 53.04 4.64
C MET A 1 -43.57 51.57 4.91
N GLU A 2 -43.60 50.76 3.85
CA GLU A 2 -43.43 49.32 3.93
C GLU A 2 -41.93 48.99 3.98
N THR A 3 -41.49 48.39 5.07
CA THR A 3 -40.14 47.82 5.20
C THR A 3 -40.10 46.47 4.50
N THR A 4 -39.51 46.41 3.32
CA THR A 4 -39.27 45.17 2.56
C THR A 4 -38.28 44.28 3.33
N PRO A 5 -38.45 42.96 3.38
CA PRO A 5 -37.64 42.10 4.21
C PRO A 5 -36.27 41.86 3.56
N VAL A 6 -35.21 42.32 4.22
CA VAL A 6 -33.80 42.01 3.88
C VAL A 6 -33.45 40.53 4.15
N SER A 7 -34.39 39.75 4.71
CA SER A 7 -34.18 38.41 5.25
C SER A 7 -33.80 37.32 4.24
N GLY A 8 -34.15 37.45 2.95
CA GLY A 8 -33.94 36.38 1.95
C GLY A 8 -32.52 36.28 1.38
N ARG A 9 -31.71 37.35 1.46
CA ARG A 9 -30.33 37.33 0.93
C ARG A 9 -29.33 36.66 1.87
N ASN A 10 -29.53 36.79 3.19
CA ASN A 10 -28.63 36.20 4.18
C ASN A 10 -28.82 34.68 4.28
N GLN A 11 -30.06 34.17 4.14
CA GLN A 11 -30.33 32.74 4.15
C GLN A 11 -29.62 32.00 3.00
N ASN A 12 -29.64 32.54 1.78
CA ASN A 12 -28.92 31.96 0.65
C ASN A 12 -27.39 31.97 0.83
N ALA A 13 -26.84 33.00 1.50
CA ALA A 13 -25.41 33.08 1.76
C ALA A 13 -24.99 32.07 2.84
N ASP A 14 -25.79 31.91 3.89
CA ASP A 14 -25.56 30.94 4.97
C ASP A 14 -25.65 29.50 4.45
N GLU A 15 -26.61 29.21 3.57
CA GLU A 15 -26.71 27.91 2.88
C GLU A 15 -25.49 27.64 1.99
N LEU A 16 -25.00 28.65 1.26
CA LEU A 16 -23.79 28.53 0.44
C LEU A 16 -22.56 28.27 1.31
N LEU A 17 -22.41 28.97 2.44
CA LEU A 17 -21.33 28.79 3.39
C LEU A 17 -21.36 27.40 4.04
N ALA A 18 -22.55 26.92 4.41
CA ALA A 18 -22.73 25.55 4.92
C ALA A 18 -22.35 24.50 3.88
N ALA A 19 -22.73 24.73 2.61
CA ALA A 19 -22.33 23.86 1.51
C ALA A 19 -20.81 23.87 1.29
N ILE A 20 -20.17 25.05 1.26
CA ILE A 20 -18.72 25.19 1.14
C ILE A 20 -18.00 24.43 2.26
N LYS A 21 -18.44 24.63 3.51
CA LYS A 21 -17.86 23.95 4.67
C LYS A 21 -17.98 22.42 4.54
N LYS A 22 -19.15 21.93 4.14
CA LYS A 22 -19.38 20.49 3.90
C LYS A 22 -18.43 19.94 2.82
N TYR A 23 -18.24 20.68 1.72
CA TYR A 23 -17.32 20.26 0.67
C TYR A 23 -15.85 20.31 1.11
N GLN A 24 -15.46 21.28 1.93
CA GLN A 24 -14.12 21.35 2.50
C GLN A 24 -13.83 20.16 3.42
N GLU A 25 -14.77 19.80 4.30
CA GLU A 25 -14.67 18.61 5.15
C GLU A 25 -14.56 17.33 4.31
N ALA A 26 -15.40 17.19 3.27
CA ALA A 26 -15.34 16.05 2.36
C ALA A 26 -13.99 15.97 1.60
N LEU A 27 -13.45 17.11 1.18
CA LEU A 27 -12.16 17.18 0.49
C LEU A 27 -11.01 16.78 1.42
N GLN A 28 -11.04 17.21 2.68
CA GLN A 28 -10.04 16.83 3.68
C GLN A 28 -10.06 15.32 3.95
N VAL A 29 -11.24 14.72 4.07
CA VAL A 29 -11.38 13.26 4.23
C VAL A 29 -10.86 12.51 3.01
N LEU A 30 -11.13 13.04 1.80
CA LEU A 30 -10.64 12.46 0.55
C LEU A 30 -9.11 12.52 0.48
N GLU A 31 -8.51 13.64 0.85
CA GLU A 31 -7.06 13.83 0.87
C GLU A 31 -6.39 12.82 1.81
N GLN A 32 -6.89 12.69 3.05
CA GLN A 32 -6.39 11.69 4.00
C GLN A 32 -6.52 10.26 3.47
N THR A 33 -7.63 9.96 2.79
CA THR A 33 -7.86 8.65 2.18
C THR A 33 -6.87 8.38 1.05
N LEU A 34 -6.58 9.38 0.22
CA LEU A 34 -5.61 9.27 -0.88
C LEU A 34 -4.21 9.02 -0.35
N VAL A 35 -3.78 9.78 0.66
CA VAL A 35 -2.47 9.59 1.30
C VAL A 35 -2.36 8.17 1.85
N ARG A 36 -3.37 7.72 2.60
CA ARG A 36 -3.39 6.36 3.16
C ARG A 36 -3.27 5.29 2.07
N ARG A 37 -4.06 5.40 1.00
CA ARG A 37 -4.03 4.45 -0.11
C ARG A 37 -2.68 4.44 -0.82
N ALA A 38 -2.06 5.61 -1.02
CA ALA A 38 -0.74 5.70 -1.61
C ALA A 38 0.31 5.01 -0.72
N THR A 39 0.24 5.16 0.60
CA THR A 39 1.12 4.47 1.54
C THR A 39 0.90 2.95 1.52
N GLU A 40 -0.36 2.50 1.54
CA GLU A 40 -0.71 1.07 1.45
C GLU A 40 -0.22 0.47 0.12
N GLN A 41 -0.42 1.18 -1.00
CA GLN A 41 0.05 0.74 -2.31
C GLN A 41 1.57 0.63 -2.36
N TYR A 42 2.29 1.62 -1.85
CA TYR A 42 3.74 1.57 -1.78
C TYR A 42 4.24 0.35 -1.00
N ALA A 43 3.64 0.04 0.15
CA ALA A 43 4.00 -1.14 0.93
C ALA A 43 3.74 -2.45 0.17
N ILE A 44 2.60 -2.56 -0.52
CA ILE A 44 2.27 -3.72 -1.34
C ILE A 44 3.26 -3.89 -2.50
N GLU A 45 3.63 -2.80 -3.18
CA GLU A 45 4.59 -2.83 -4.28
C GLU A 45 5.97 -3.31 -3.82
N GLN A 46 6.43 -2.88 -2.63
CA GLN A 46 7.70 -3.36 -2.06
C GLN A 46 7.67 -4.86 -1.75
N GLN A 47 6.57 -5.35 -1.16
CA GLN A 47 6.38 -6.78 -0.91
C GLN A 47 6.33 -7.59 -2.20
N TYR A 48 5.60 -7.11 -3.21
CA TYR A 48 5.52 -7.73 -4.52
C TYR A 48 6.88 -7.83 -5.19
N ASN A 49 7.65 -6.74 -5.21
CA ASN A 49 9.01 -6.73 -5.78
C ASN A 49 9.93 -7.73 -5.07
N SER A 50 9.81 -7.85 -3.74
CA SER A 50 10.57 -8.81 -2.95
C SER A 50 10.20 -10.27 -3.29
N LEU A 51 8.91 -10.55 -3.47
CA LEU A 51 8.42 -11.86 -3.92
C LEU A 51 8.94 -12.22 -5.32
N VAL A 52 8.87 -11.28 -6.26
CA VAL A 52 9.36 -11.49 -7.63
C VAL A 52 10.86 -11.79 -7.63
N LYS A 53 11.64 -11.05 -6.83
CA LYS A 53 13.08 -11.30 -6.69
C LYS A 53 13.34 -12.70 -6.11
N LEU A 54 12.64 -13.07 -5.04
CA LEU A 54 12.77 -14.39 -4.43
C LEU A 54 12.40 -15.51 -5.41
N ALA A 55 11.31 -15.35 -6.17
CA ALA A 55 10.89 -16.32 -7.18
C ALA A 55 11.95 -16.50 -8.26
N ARG A 56 12.53 -15.40 -8.74
CA ARG A 56 13.65 -15.45 -9.71
C ARG A 56 14.86 -16.17 -9.13
N ASP A 57 15.28 -15.80 -7.92
CA ASP A 57 16.42 -16.44 -7.23
C ASP A 57 16.16 -17.94 -7.05
N GLY A 58 14.93 -18.33 -6.69
CA GLY A 58 14.51 -19.72 -6.51
C GLY A 58 14.49 -20.52 -7.81
N ILE A 59 13.98 -19.94 -8.91
CA ILE A 59 14.02 -20.57 -10.23
C ILE A 59 15.48 -20.81 -10.65
N GLU A 60 16.32 -19.79 -10.54
CA GLU A 60 17.74 -19.91 -10.89
C GLU A 60 18.44 -20.98 -10.04
N PHE A 61 18.15 -21.03 -8.74
CA PHE A 61 18.67 -22.04 -7.83
C PHE A 61 18.28 -23.47 -8.24
N VAL A 62 17.00 -23.72 -8.52
CA VAL A 62 16.52 -25.05 -8.91
C VAL A 62 17.04 -25.45 -10.30
N CYS A 63 17.15 -24.52 -11.24
CA CYS A 63 17.70 -24.79 -12.57
C CYS A 63 19.18 -25.21 -12.57
N ARG A 64 19.91 -24.97 -11.48
CA ARG A 64 21.31 -25.44 -11.33
C ARG A 64 21.40 -26.92 -10.97
N CYS A 65 20.31 -27.56 -10.55
CA CYS A 65 20.27 -28.98 -10.25
C CYS A 65 19.99 -29.81 -11.51
N GLN A 66 20.74 -30.89 -11.65
CA GLN A 66 20.51 -31.95 -12.62
C GLN A 66 20.23 -33.28 -11.93
N VAL A 67 19.62 -34.20 -12.67
CA VAL A 67 19.33 -35.54 -12.16
C VAL A 67 20.66 -36.26 -11.93
N GLY A 68 20.85 -36.78 -10.71
CA GLY A 68 22.07 -37.46 -10.31
C GLY A 68 23.09 -36.59 -9.57
N ASP A 69 22.83 -35.28 -9.43
CA ASP A 69 23.68 -34.40 -8.63
C ASP A 69 23.69 -34.83 -7.15
N VAL A 70 24.87 -34.74 -6.54
CA VAL A 70 25.03 -34.89 -5.09
C VAL A 70 24.71 -33.56 -4.44
N ILE A 71 23.73 -33.56 -3.54
CA ILE A 71 23.36 -32.38 -2.76
C ILE A 71 24.51 -32.01 -1.82
N SER A 72 25.16 -30.87 -2.08
CA SER A 72 26.24 -30.34 -1.25
C SER A 72 25.69 -29.57 -0.05
N GLU A 73 26.54 -29.36 0.96
CA GLU A 73 26.21 -28.50 2.11
C GLU A 73 25.89 -27.07 1.65
N ASP A 74 26.64 -26.52 0.69
CA ASP A 74 26.38 -25.19 0.11
C ASP A 74 24.99 -25.10 -0.53
N TRP A 75 24.55 -26.18 -1.18
CA TRP A 75 23.23 -26.23 -1.79
C TRP A 75 22.13 -26.16 -0.73
N VAL A 76 22.28 -26.93 0.35
CA VAL A 76 21.36 -26.94 1.49
C VAL A 76 21.31 -25.57 2.16
N ALA A 77 22.48 -24.96 2.41
CA ALA A 77 22.58 -23.63 2.99
C ALA A 77 21.84 -22.59 2.13
N LYS A 78 21.99 -22.67 0.79
CA LYS A 78 21.30 -21.75 -0.11
C LYS A 78 19.78 -21.96 -0.14
N ARG A 79 19.32 -23.21 -0.11
CA ARG A 79 17.88 -23.53 0.03
C ARG A 79 17.33 -22.89 1.31
N ASP A 80 18.01 -23.08 2.43
CA ASP A 80 17.54 -22.63 3.73
C ASP A 80 17.53 -21.09 3.82
N GLU A 81 18.51 -20.41 3.21
CA GLU A 81 18.49 -18.95 3.04
C GLU A 81 17.25 -18.48 2.26
N LEU A 82 16.95 -19.13 1.13
CA LEU A 82 15.79 -18.78 0.30
C LEU A 82 14.48 -19.04 1.03
N LEU A 83 14.38 -20.14 1.79
CA LEU A 83 13.21 -20.46 2.61
C LEU A 83 13.04 -19.46 3.76
N ALA A 84 14.12 -19.06 4.44
CA ALA A 84 14.07 -18.04 5.49
C ALA A 84 13.54 -16.71 4.93
N ARG A 85 14.06 -16.27 3.78
CA ARG A 85 13.55 -15.08 3.07
C ARG A 85 12.08 -15.21 2.68
N ALA A 86 11.65 -16.39 2.23
CA ALA A 86 10.24 -16.65 1.94
C ALA A 86 9.36 -16.48 3.19
N HIS A 87 9.80 -17.03 4.31
CA HIS A 87 9.11 -16.91 5.59
C HIS A 87 9.00 -15.46 6.06
N GLU A 88 10.06 -14.66 5.94
CA GLU A 88 10.04 -13.24 6.31
C GLU A 88 9.03 -12.43 5.48
N ILE A 89 8.95 -12.70 4.18
CA ILE A 89 8.02 -12.00 3.29
C ILE A 89 6.57 -12.42 3.60
N VAL A 90 6.31 -13.71 3.79
CA VAL A 90 4.96 -14.24 4.05
C VAL A 90 4.46 -13.86 5.44
N SER A 91 5.34 -13.84 6.45
CA SER A 91 4.99 -13.41 7.81
C SER A 91 4.89 -11.89 7.97
N GLY A 92 5.27 -11.12 6.95
CA GLY A 92 5.20 -9.65 6.96
C GLY A 92 6.27 -8.98 7.83
N THR A 93 7.26 -9.72 8.34
CA THR A 93 8.32 -9.16 9.19
C THR A 93 9.29 -8.28 8.42
N ALA A 94 9.41 -8.45 7.09
CA ALA A 94 10.26 -7.63 6.24
C ALA A 94 9.76 -6.17 6.03
N ALA A 95 8.53 -5.84 6.44
CA ALA A 95 7.92 -4.52 6.20
C ALA A 95 7.98 -3.58 7.43
N GLY A 96 8.69 -3.95 8.50
CA GLY A 96 8.64 -3.25 9.80
C GLY A 96 9.99 -2.79 10.37
N SER A 97 11.02 -2.56 9.55
CA SER A 97 12.31 -2.00 10.02
C SER A 97 12.81 -0.89 9.12
#